data_AF-Q8D2E9-F1
#
_entry.id   AF-Q8D2E9-F1
#
_cell.length_a   1.000
_cell.length_b   1.000
_cell.length_c   1.000
_cell.angle_alpha   90.00
_cell.angle_beta   90.00
_cell.angle_gamma   90.00
#
_symmetry.space_group_name_H-M   'P 1'
#
loop_
_entity.id
_entity.type
_entity.pdbx_description
1 polymer ?
#
loop_
_entity_poly.entity_id
_entity_poly.type
_entity_poly.pdbx_seq_one_letter_code
_entity_poly.pdbx_strand_id
1 'polypeptide(L)' 'MARITVQDAVEKIGNRFDLVLVASQRAREMQIFGKSPMVDKENDKYTVIALREIEQGLIEKQ' A
#
# COMPACT_ATOMS: atom_id res chain seq x y z
N MET A 1 2.24 12.61 -11.61
CA MET A 1 2.42 11.25 -11.05
C MET A 1 3.90 11.11 -10.73
N ALA A 2 4.28 11.39 -9.48
CA ALA A 2 5.67 11.24 -9.05
C ALA A 2 6.09 9.77 -9.24
N ARG A 3 7.35 9.55 -9.64
CA ARG A 3 7.93 8.22 -9.77
C ARG A 3 7.95 7.56 -8.39
N ILE A 4 6.90 6.85 -8.03
CA ILE A 4 6.85 6.06 -6.80
C ILE A 4 7.79 4.87 -6.96
N THR A 5 8.73 4.77 -6.03
CA THR A 5 9.68 3.67 -5.93
C THR A 5 9.22 2.75 -4.82
N VAL A 6 9.04 1.47 -5.10
CA VAL A 6 8.61 0.47 -4.10
C VAL A 6 9.74 0.00 -3.18
N GLN A 7 10.89 0.69 -3.15
CA GLN A 7 12.07 0.23 -2.44
C GLN A 7 11.79 0.13 -0.93
N ASP A 8 11.23 1.20 -0.36
CA ASP A 8 10.89 1.28 1.06
C ASP A 8 9.81 0.25 1.44
N ALA A 9 8.81 0.06 0.56
CA ALA A 9 7.75 -0.93 0.78
C ALA A 9 8.30 -2.38 0.78
N VAL A 10 9.28 -2.66 -0.10
CA VAL A 10 9.95 -3.97 -0.15
C VAL A 10 10.81 -4.19 1.09
N GLU A 11 11.52 -3.17 1.57
CA GLU A 11 12.34 -3.27 2.78
C GLU A 11 11.51 -3.53 4.04
N LYS A 12 10.29 -2.98 4.11
CA LYS A 12 9.36 -3.21 5.22
C LYS A 12 8.83 -4.65 5.28
N ILE A 13 8.43 -5.21 4.14
CA ILE A 13 7.86 -6.58 4.09
C ILE A 13 8.95 -7.65 3.96
N GLY A 14 10.13 -7.32 3.43
CA GLY A 14 11.25 -8.23 3.22
C GLY A 14 11.09 -9.20 2.04
N ASN A 15 9.87 -9.35 1.49
CA ASN A 15 9.59 -10.21 0.35
C ASN A 15 8.70 -9.49 -0.69
N ARG A 16 9.15 -9.49 -1.94
CA ARG A 16 8.47 -8.82 -3.05
C ARG A 16 7.13 -9.47 -3.41
N PHE A 17 7.00 -10.79 -3.27
CA PHE A 17 5.73 -11.48 -3.55
C PHE A 17 4.70 -11.17 -2.48
N ASP A 18 5.12 -11.16 -1.21
CA ASP A 18 4.25 -10.79 -0.09
C ASP A 18 3.81 -9.33 -0.19
N LEU A 19 4.69 -8.42 -0.61
CA LEU A 19 4.34 -7.04 -0.88
C LEU A 19 3.17 -6.92 -1.87
N VAL A 20 3.23 -7.67 -2.98
CA VAL A 20 2.15 -7.66 -3.98
C VAL A 20 0.83 -8.15 -3.37
N LEU A 21 0.87 -9.22 -2.57
CA LEU A 21 -0.32 -9.77 -1.91
C LEU A 21 -0.92 -8.79 -0.90
N VAL A 22 -0.10 -8.24 -0.01
CA VAL A 22 -0.53 -7.29 1.03
C VAL A 22 -1.07 -6.00 0.40
N ALA A 23 -0.34 -5.41 -0.56
CA ALA A 23 -0.79 -4.21 -1.25
C ALA A 23 -2.10 -4.45 -2.03
N SER A 24 -2.25 -5.61 -2.68
CA SER A 24 -3.47 -5.97 -3.41
C SER A 24 -4.67 -6.22 -2.49
N GLN A 25 -4.43 -6.86 -1.33
CA GLN A 25 -5.46 -7.03 -0.31
C GLN A 25 -5.90 -5.65 0.21
N ARG A 26 -4.96 -4.81 0.60
CA ARG A 26 -5.24 -3.47 1.13
C ARG A 26 -5.94 -2.56 0.13
N ALA A 27 -5.52 -2.57 -1.13
CA ALA A 27 -6.20 -1.84 -2.19
C ALA A 27 -7.67 -2.29 -2.38
N ARG A 28 -7.95 -3.60 -2.27
CA ARG A 28 -9.32 -4.13 -2.31
C ARG A 28 -10.13 -3.72 -1.09
N GLU A 29 -9.53 -3.65 0.10
CA GLU A 29 -10.21 -3.14 1.30
C GLU A 29 -10.72 -1.71 1.12
N MET A 30 -9.91 -0.85 0.52
CA MET A 30 -10.30 0.53 0.25
C MET A 30 -11.32 0.63 -0.88
N GLN A 31 -11.16 -0.17 -1.93
CA GLN A 31 -12.02 -0.11 -3.11
C GLN A 31 -13.41 -0.73 -2.89
N ILE A 32 -13.50 -1.88 -2.21
CA ILE A 32 -14.75 -2.65 -2.07
C ILE A 32 -15.45 -2.34 -0.76
N PHE A 33 -14.70 -2.32 0.35
CA PHE A 33 -15.28 -2.14 1.69
C PHE A 33 -15.34 -0.66 2.10
N GLY A 34 -14.82 0.26 1.27
CA GLY A 34 -14.82 1.69 1.56
C GLY A 34 -13.97 2.05 2.78
N LYS A 35 -12.97 1.23 3.15
CA LYS A 35 -12.06 1.56 4.26
C LYS A 35 -11.39 2.90 3.96
N SER A 36 -11.35 3.75 4.98
CA SER A 36 -10.64 5.03 4.87
C SER A 36 -9.13 4.76 4.79
N PRO A 37 -8.43 5.41 3.85
CA PRO A 37 -6.99 5.34 3.79
C PRO A 37 -6.41 6.01 5.05
N MET A 38 -5.28 5.51 5.51
CA MET A 38 -4.56 6.09 6.64
C MET A 38 -3.58 7.18 6.20
N VAL A 39 -3.39 7.34 4.88
CA VAL A 39 -2.55 8.36 4.25
C VAL A 39 -3.41 9.25 3.35
N ASP A 40 -2.97 10.49 3.14
CA ASP A 40 -3.70 11.46 2.32
C ASP A 40 -3.88 10.98 0.87
N LYS A 41 -5.12 11.08 0.39
CA LYS A 41 -5.48 10.80 -1.01
C LYS A 41 -5.05 11.99 -1.86
N GLU A 42 -3.77 12.07 -2.23
CA GLU A 42 -3.26 13.07 -3.18
C GLU A 42 -3.68 12.74 -4.64
N ASN A 43 -4.94 12.34 -4.86
CA ASN A 43 -5.48 11.80 -6.13
C ASN A 43 -4.82 10.50 -6.60
N ASP A 44 -4.21 9.75 -5.68
CA ASP A 44 -3.59 8.46 -5.99
C ASP A 44 -4.61 7.32 -6.10
N LYS A 45 -4.29 6.33 -6.95
CA LYS A 45 -5.06 5.09 -7.03
C LYS A 45 -4.93 4.31 -5.72
N TYR A 46 -5.94 3.51 -5.37
CA TYR A 46 -5.91 2.68 -4.15
C TYR A 46 -4.67 1.79 -4.04
N THR A 47 -4.12 1.33 -5.16
CA THR A 47 -2.85 0.58 -5.20
C THR A 47 -1.66 1.38 -4.72
N VAL A 48 -1.58 2.66 -5.09
CA VAL A 48 -0.52 3.57 -4.67
C VAL A 48 -0.68 3.94 -3.20
N ILE A 49 -1.91 4.22 -2.78
CA ILE A 49 -2.21 4.52 -1.38
C ILE A 49 -1.80 3.34 -0.49
N ALA A 50 -2.13 2.10 -0.90
CA ALA A 50 -1.73 0.90 -0.16
C ALA A 50 -0.21 0.76 -0.05
N LEU A 51 0.54 1.07 -1.12
CA LEU A 51 2.01 1.05 -1.07
C LEU A 51 2.54 2.09 -0.09
N ARG A 52 2.02 3.32 -0.10
CA ARG A 52 2.41 4.37 0.86
C ARG A 52 2.10 3.99 2.31
N GLU A 53 0.96 3.35 2.56
CA GLU A 53 0.62 2.84 3.89
C GLU A 53 1.61 1.77 4.36
N ILE A 54 2.09 0.90 3.46
CA ILE A 54 3.12 -0.11 3.75
C ILE A 54 4.47 0.57 4.02
N GLU A 55 4.85 1.58 3.23
CA GLU A 55 6.09 2.36 3.43
C GLU A 55 6.13 3.04 4.80
N GLN A 56 5.00 3.59 5.24
CA GLN A 56 4.82 4.20 6.56
C GLN A 56 4.76 3.17 7.70
N GLY A 57 4.71 1.86 7.40
CA GLY A 57 4.57 0.79 8.40
C GLY A 57 3.18 0.73 9.05
N LEU A 58 2.16 1.29 8.40
CA LEU A 58 0.77 1.26 8.88
C LEU A 58 0.08 -0.06 8.51
N ILE A 59 0.60 -0.76 7.51
CA ILE A 59 0.10 -2.05 7.03
C ILE A 59 1.26 -3.03 7.00
N GLU A 60 1.13 -4.11 7.77
CA GLU A 60 2.08 -5.20 7.87
C GLU A 60 1.45 -6.52 7.41
N LYS A 61 2.29 -7.48 7.06
CA LYS A 61 1.86 -8.86 6.79
C LYS A 61 1.40 -9.47 8.12
N GLN A 62 0.13 -9.89 8.21
CA GLN A 62 -0.36 -10.68 9.34
C GLN A 62 0.31 -12.05 9.42
#